data_AF-A0A6M3Y3U5-F1
#
_entry.id   AF-A0A6M3Y3U5-F1
#
_cell.length_a   1.000
_cell.length_b   1.000
_cell.length_c   1.000
_cell.angle_alpha   90.00
_cell.angle_beta   90.00
_cell.angle_gamma   90.00
#
_symmetry.space_group_name_H-M   'P 1'
#
loop_
_entity.id
_entity.type
_entity.pdbx_description
1 polymer ?
#
loop_
_entity_poly.entity_id
_entity_poly.type
_entity_poly.pdbx_seq_one_letter_code
_entity_poly.pdbx_strand_id
1 'polypeptide(L)'
;MGNVLVGTQFVLADEACYRLAEVNLRSPDSKGLHRYQLLWVVRDGEMAEYAEDMGLSRNIKADPIIILGCVDETVGRMKLIADQIRYVSPFDKKELAACDYIKIE
;
A
#
# COMPACT_ATOMS: atom_id res chain seq x y z
N MET A 1 2.94 21.01 -17.32
CA MET A 1 4.13 20.17 -17.03
C MET A 1 3.93 19.63 -15.63
N GLY A 2 3.80 18.31 -15.47
CA GLY A 2 3.70 17.69 -14.15
C GLY A 2 5.09 17.67 -13.51
N ASN A 3 5.22 18.18 -12.29
CA ASN A 3 6.44 18.02 -11.51
C ASN A 3 6.53 16.55 -11.07
N VAL A 4 7.62 15.87 -11.41
CA VAL A 4 7.94 14.56 -10.85
C VAL A 4 8.49 14.82 -9.46
N LEU A 5 7.69 14.55 -8.43
CA LEU A 5 8.19 14.54 -7.06
C LEU A 5 9.04 13.29 -6.87
N VAL A 6 10.29 13.46 -6.43
CA VAL A 6 11.14 12.35 -6.06
C VAL A 6 10.56 11.74 -4.78
N GLY A 7 10.15 10.48 -4.85
CA GLY A 7 9.70 9.74 -3.68
C GLY A 7 10.80 9.68 -2.63
N THR A 8 10.43 9.68 -1.36
CA THR A 8 11.40 9.43 -0.30
C THR A 8 11.94 8.01 -0.38
N GLN A 9 13.17 7.80 0.09
CA GLN A 9 13.88 6.53 -0.01
C GLN A 9 13.69 5.64 1.23
N PHE A 10 13.12 6.16 2.30
CA PHE A 10 12.87 5.42 3.53
C PHE A 10 11.61 5.94 4.23
N VAL A 11 11.06 5.14 5.13
CA VAL A 11 9.97 5.51 6.06
C VAL A 11 10.26 4.86 7.42
N LEU A 12 9.95 5.56 8.50
CA LEU A 12 10.00 5.05 9.86
C LEU A 12 8.63 4.48 10.24
N ALA A 13 8.61 3.48 11.12
CA ALA A 13 7.38 2.78 11.49
C ALA A 13 6.39 3.67 12.28
N ASP A 14 6.88 4.69 12.97
CA ASP A 14 6.12 5.64 13.78
C ASP A 14 5.72 6.90 13.01
N GLU A 15 6.14 7.06 11.75
CA GLU A 15 5.70 8.17 10.90
C GLU A 15 4.20 8.10 10.62
N ALA A 16 3.54 9.26 10.64
CA ALA A 16 2.16 9.39 10.24
C ALA A 16 1.98 8.99 8.77
N CYS A 17 1.03 8.10 8.51
CA CYS A 17 0.74 7.57 7.19
C CYS A 17 -0.71 7.83 6.80
N TYR A 18 -0.91 8.63 5.77
CA TYR A 18 -2.22 9.01 5.27
C TYR A 18 -2.85 7.92 4.40
N ARG A 19 -2.03 7.13 3.69
CA ARG A 19 -2.51 6.11 2.77
C ARG A 19 -1.45 5.06 2.52
N LEU A 20 -1.89 3.82 2.39
CA LEU A 20 -1.14 2.72 1.81
C LEU A 20 -1.93 2.19 0.62
N ALA A 21 -1.28 2.01 -0.54
CA ALA A 21 -1.88 1.37 -1.69
C ALA A 21 -0.91 0.37 -2.31
N GLU A 22 -1.42 -0.76 -2.78
CA GLU A 22 -0.66 -1.69 -3.58
C GLU A 22 -1.04 -1.56 -5.05
N VAL A 23 -0.04 -1.53 -5.93
CA VAL A 23 -0.26 -1.44 -7.38
C VAL A 23 0.65 -2.41 -8.12
N ASN A 24 0.14 -3.01 -9.20
CA ASN A 24 0.97 -3.81 -10.09
C ASN A 24 1.56 -2.89 -11.17
N LEU A 25 2.88 -2.72 -11.18
CA LEU A 25 3.59 -1.94 -12.20
C LEU A 25 4.57 -2.84 -12.94
N ARG A 26 5.05 -2.38 -14.10
CA ARG A 26 6.03 -3.12 -14.88
C ARG A 26 7.32 -3.28 -14.07
N SER A 27 7.88 -4.48 -14.07
CA SER A 27 9.15 -4.77 -13.42
C SER A 27 10.26 -3.90 -14.01
N PRO A 28 11.31 -3.56 -13.24
CA PRO A 28 12.44 -2.77 -13.75
C PRO A 28 13.13 -3.41 -14.97
N ASP A 29 13.13 -4.74 -15.04
CA ASP A 29 13.70 -5.50 -16.15
C ASP A 29 12.69 -5.76 -17.30
N SER A 30 11.47 -5.22 -17.19
CA SER A 30 10.38 -5.36 -18.16
C SER A 30 9.90 -6.79 -18.44
N LYS A 31 10.31 -7.79 -17.65
CA LYS A 31 9.95 -9.22 -17.83
C LYS A 31 8.64 -9.62 -17.17
N GLY A 32 7.98 -8.71 -16.45
CA GLY A 32 6.69 -8.99 -15.84
C GLY A 32 6.12 -7.81 -15.09
N LEU A 33 5.20 -8.10 -14.18
CA LEU A 33 4.64 -7.13 -13.25
C LEU A 33 5.23 -7.39 -11.87
N HIS A 34 5.65 -6.32 -11.21
CA HIS A 34 5.96 -6.30 -9.78
C HIS A 34 4.81 -5.65 -9.02
N ARG A 35 4.60 -6.06 -7.78
CA ARG A 35 3.72 -5.34 -6.87
C ARG A 35 4.53 -4.31 -6.11
N TYR A 36 4.08 -3.07 -6.15
CA TYR A 36 4.63 -1.99 -5.35
C TYR A 36 3.67 -1.63 -4.24
N GLN A 37 4.19 -1.46 -3.03
CA GLN A 37 3.47 -0.86 -1.92
C GLN A 37 3.85 0.62 -1.85
N LEU A 38 2.88 1.48 -2.12
CA LEU A 38 3.00 2.92 -2.08
C LEU A 38 2.48 3.41 -0.72
N LEU A 39 3.28 4.18 -0.01
CA LEU A 39 2.91 4.84 1.23
C LEU A 39 2.97 6.35 1.04
N TRP A 40 1.94 7.04 1.51
CA TRP A 40 1.92 8.48 1.61
C TRP A 40 2.07 8.87 3.07
N VAL A 41 3.20 9.51 3.40
CA VAL A 41 3.56 9.96 4.75
C VAL A 41 3.56 11.48 4.83
N VAL A 42 3.37 12.02 6.03
CA VAL A 42 3.45 13.46 6.28
C VAL A 42 4.76 13.79 6.98
N ARG A 43 5.58 14.66 6.38
CA ARG A 43 6.85 15.14 6.95
C ARG A 43 6.92 16.65 6.86
N ASP A 44 7.19 17.28 7.99
CA ASP A 44 7.27 18.74 8.09
C ASP A 44 6.02 19.46 7.54
N GLY A 45 4.84 18.81 7.65
CA GLY A 45 3.57 19.33 7.14
C GLY A 45 3.30 19.06 5.66
N GLU A 46 4.25 18.44 4.94
CA GLU A 46 4.15 18.14 3.52
C GLU A 46 3.97 16.64 3.27
N MET A 47 3.29 16.31 2.18
CA MET A 47 3.09 14.92 1.75
C MET A 47 4.32 14.40 1.00
N ALA A 48 4.83 13.25 1.42
CA ALA A 48 5.88 12.51 0.74
C ALA A 48 5.40 11.09 0.40
N GLU A 49 5.78 10.61 -0.79
CA GLU A 49 5.47 9.26 -1.25
C GLU A 49 6.70 8.36 -1.10
N TYR A 50 6.51 7.15 -0.61
CA TYR A 50 7.50 6.08 -0.55
C TYR A 50 6.97 4.88 -1.31
N ALA A 51 7.82 4.24 -2.12
CA ALA A 51 7.47 3.06 -2.89
C ALA A 51 8.40 1.89 -2.54
N GLU A 52 7.80 0.76 -2.16
CA GLU A 52 8.51 -0.48 -1.87
C GLU A 52 8.16 -1.55 -2.89
N ASP A 53 9.17 -2.12 -3.55
CA ASP A 53 9.00 -3.25 -4.46
C ASP A 53 8.84 -4.54 -3.65
N MET A 54 7.65 -5.13 -3.71
CA MET A 54 7.32 -6.40 -3.04
C MET A 54 7.68 -7.63 -3.89
N GLY A 55 8.23 -7.42 -5.09
CA GLY A 55 8.60 -8.46 -6.04
C GLY A 55 7.50 -8.81 -7.04
N LEU A 56 7.67 -9.94 -7.73
CA LEU A 56 6.79 -10.40 -8.80
C LEU A 56 5.33 -10.53 -8.33
N SER A 57 4.42 -9.82 -8.99
CA SER A 57 3.00 -9.79 -8.60
C SER A 57 2.34 -11.16 -8.63
N ARG A 58 2.75 -12.03 -9.57
CA ARG A 58 2.25 -13.42 -9.68
C ARG A 58 2.51 -14.29 -8.45
N ASN A 59 3.45 -13.89 -7.58
CA ASN A 59 3.77 -14.61 -6.34
C ASN A 59 2.87 -14.16 -5.18
N ILE A 60 2.14 -13.05 -5.33
CA ILE A 60 1.23 -12.49 -4.32
C ILE A 60 -0.19 -12.84 -4.73
N LYS A 61 -0.81 -13.77 -3.99
CA LYS A 61 -2.16 -14.27 -4.30
C LYS A 61 -3.29 -13.30 -3.93
N ALA A 62 -3.03 -12.38 -3.00
CA ALA A 62 -3.99 -11.40 -2.57
C ALA A 62 -4.19 -10.31 -3.63
N ASP A 63 -5.41 -9.82 -3.73
CA ASP A 63 -5.75 -8.67 -4.57
C ASP A 63 -5.03 -7.42 -4.03
N PRO A 64 -4.71 -6.41 -4.87
CA PRO A 64 -4.09 -5.18 -4.39
C PRO A 64 -4.96 -4.50 -3.33
N ILE A 65 -4.31 -3.97 -2.30
CA ILE A 65 -4.98 -3.42 -1.13
C ILE A 65 -4.87 -1.89 -1.16
N ILE A 66 -5.94 -1.21 -0.75
CA ILE A 66 -5.92 0.21 -0.42
C ILE A 66 -6.37 0.36 1.03
N ILE A 67 -5.55 1.03 1.84
CA ILE A 67 -5.85 1.41 3.21
C ILE A 67 -5.77 2.92 3.29
N LEU A 68 -6.84 3.55 3.77
CA LEU A 68 -6.84 4.97 4.11
C LEU A 68 -6.48 5.09 5.58
N GLY A 69 -5.40 5.81 5.87
CA GLY A 69 -5.05 6.20 7.21
C GLY A 69 -6.03 7.28 7.64
N CYS A 70 -6.94 6.95 8.56
CA CYS A 70 -7.63 7.99 9.31
C CYS A 70 -6.61 8.71 10.22
N VAL A 71 -7.01 9.86 10.76
CA VAL A 71 -6.18 10.71 11.63
C VAL A 71 -5.45 9.84 12.67
N ASP A 72 -4.12 9.94 12.72
CA ASP A 72 -3.19 9.26 13.64
C ASP A 72 -2.71 7.84 13.29
N GLU A 73 -2.98 7.31 12.09
CA GLU A 73 -2.37 6.03 11.68
C GLU A 73 -0.87 6.15 11.35
N THR A 74 -0.09 5.13 11.70
CA THR A 74 1.36 5.08 11.44
C THR A 74 1.72 4.12 10.33
N VAL A 75 2.87 4.33 9.68
CA VAL A 75 3.42 3.42 8.66
C VAL A 75 3.43 1.97 9.14
N GLY A 76 3.92 1.73 10.36
CA GLY A 76 4.03 0.39 10.93
C GLY A 76 2.67 -0.27 11.11
N ARG A 77 1.67 0.49 11.58
CA ARG A 77 0.30 -0.02 11.75
C ARG A 77 -0.36 -0.33 10.41
N MET A 78 -0.18 0.54 9.42
CA MET A 78 -0.70 0.37 8.06
C MET A 78 -0.11 -0.87 7.39
N LYS A 79 1.20 -1.10 7.50
CA LYS A 79 1.86 -2.32 6.99
C LYS A 79 1.35 -3.58 7.69
N LEU A 80 1.18 -3.53 9.01
CA LEU A 80 0.62 -4.65 9.78
C LEU A 80 -0.80 -5.01 9.32
N ILE A 81 -1.67 -4.02 9.09
CA ILE A 81 -3.02 -4.25 8.57
C ILE A 81 -2.96 -4.83 7.16
N ALA A 82 -2.10 -4.32 6.29
CA ALA A 82 -1.93 -4.86 4.93
C ALA A 82 -1.49 -6.34 4.96
N ASP A 83 -0.53 -6.69 5.82
CA ASP A 83 -0.10 -8.08 6.01
C ASP A 83 -1.23 -8.96 6.55
N GLN A 84 -2.02 -8.47 7.51
CA GLN A 84 -3.20 -9.19 8.03
C GLN A 84 -4.23 -9.47 6.94
N ILE A 85 -4.56 -8.46 6.11
CA ILE A 85 -5.47 -8.63 4.96
C ILE A 85 -4.89 -9.65 3.97
N ARG A 86 -3.58 -9.58 3.67
CA ARG A 86 -2.93 -10.49 2.71
C ARG A 86 -2.89 -11.95 3.16
N TYR A 87 -2.56 -12.20 4.42
CA TYR A 87 -2.16 -13.54 4.88
C TYR A 87 -3.08 -14.18 5.90
N VAL A 88 -3.88 -13.39 6.61
CA VAL A 88 -4.64 -13.88 7.77
C VAL A 88 -6.12 -14.05 7.47
N SER A 89 -6.65 -13.52 6.34
CA SER A 89 -8.09 -13.35 6.09
C SER A 89 -8.99 -14.44 6.72
N PRO A 90 -9.66 -14.13 7.85
CA PRO A 90 -10.70 -15.01 8.41
C PRO A 90 -12.05 -14.82 7.71
N PHE A 91 -12.13 -13.90 6.75
CA PHE A 91 -13.36 -13.54 6.05
C PHE A 91 -13.34 -14.15 4.64
N ASP A 92 -14.41 -14.89 4.31
CA ASP A 92 -14.70 -15.30 2.93
C ASP A 92 -14.76 -14.02 2.08
N LYS A 93 -14.23 -14.04 0.84
CA LYS A 93 -14.27 -12.88 -0.07
C LYS A 93 -15.70 -12.34 -0.24
N LYS A 94 -16.72 -13.18 -0.01
CA LYS A 94 -18.14 -12.82 0.02
C LYS A 94 -18.56 -11.94 1.21
N GLU A 95 -17.95 -12.11 2.37
CA GLU A 95 -18.25 -11.32 3.58
C GLU A 95 -17.63 -9.91 3.50
N LEU A 96 -16.43 -9.79 2.91
CA LEU A 96 -15.79 -8.50 2.66
C LEU A 96 -16.58 -7.62 1.69
N ALA A 97 -17.21 -8.21 0.67
CA ALA A 97 -18.06 -7.49 -0.28
C ALA A 97 -19.34 -6.90 0.33
N ALA A 98 -19.71 -7.33 1.54
CA ALA A 98 -20.87 -6.83 2.29
C ALA A 98 -20.52 -5.64 3.21
N CYS A 99 -19.23 -5.32 3.39
CA CYS A 99 -18.82 -4.14 4.12
C CYS A 99 -18.68 -2.95 3.17
N ASP A 100 -19.61 -2.00 3.24
CA ASP A 100 -19.68 -0.77 2.42
C ASP A 100 -18.40 0.11 2.44
N TYR A 101 -17.43 -0.22 3.29
CA TYR A 101 -16.20 0.54 3.52
C TYR A 101 -14.97 0.01 2.75
N ILE A 102 -15.05 -1.14 2.09
CA ILE A 102 -13.92 -1.73 1.35
C ILE A 102 -14.31 -1.93 -0.11
N LYS A 103 -13.73 -1.14 -1.01
CA LYS A 103 -13.81 -1.39 -2.45
C LYS A 103 -12.68 -2.33 -2.87
N ILE A 104 -13.06 -3.50 -3.37
CA ILE A 104 -12.16 -4.41 -4.09
C ILE A 104 -12.35 -4.07 -5.58
N GLU A 105 -11.32 -3.54 -6.24
CA GLU A 105 -11.30 -3.32 -7.69
C GLU A 105 -10.74 -4.53 -8.45
#